data_AF-A0A6G0VQ57-F1
#
_entry.id   AF-A0A6G0VQ57-F1
#
_cell.length_a   1.000
_cell.length_b   1.000
_cell.length_c   1.000
_cell.angle_alpha   90.00
_cell.angle_beta   90.00
_cell.angle_gamma   90.00
#
_symmetry.space_group_name_H-M   'P 1'
#
loop_
_entity.id
_entity.type
_entity.pdbx_description
1 polymer ?
#
loop_
_entity_poly.entity_id
_entity_poly.type
_entity_poly.pdbx_seq_one_letter_code
_entity_poly.pdbx_strand_id
1 'polypeptide(L)' 'DPEAQNIVSNAVPCRWHFNPPAAPHFGGLWEAAVKSMKTHFKRVIGTQLLTFEEMCTITQRIESILNYLLIIILYYN' A
#
# COMPACT_ATOMS: atom_id res chain seq x y z
N ASP A 1 -8.92 10.32 10.32
CA ASP A 1 -9.15 11.76 10.08
C ASP A 1 -10.58 11.94 9.59
N PRO A 2 -11.46 12.57 10.39
CA PRO A 2 -12.86 12.79 10.01
C PRO A 2 -13.02 13.63 8.73
N GLU A 3 -12.09 14.55 8.46
CA GLU A 3 -12.13 15.39 7.26
C GLU A 3 -11.89 14.56 5.99
N ALA A 4 -10.81 13.75 5.97
CA ALA A 4 -10.56 12.82 4.88
C ALA A 4 -11.72 11.83 4.63
N GLN A 5 -12.37 11.34 5.70
CA GLN A 5 -13.52 10.44 5.55
C GLN A 5 -14.69 11.12 4.84
N ASN A 6 -14.97 12.38 5.19
CA ASN A 6 -16.04 13.15 4.56
C ASN A 6 -15.73 13.44 3.09
N ILE A 7 -14.49 13.80 2.76
CA ILE A 7 -14.06 14.03 1.38
C ILE A 7 -14.31 12.79 0.51
N VAL A 8 -13.87 11.62 0.98
CA VAL A 8 -14.02 10.37 0.20
C VAL A 8 -15.48 9.93 0.11
N SER A 9 -16.25 10.05 1.21
CA SER A 9 -17.67 9.65 1.22
C SER A 9 -18.54 10.51 0.32
N ASN A 10 -18.19 11.80 0.15
CA ASN A 10 -18.86 12.70 -0.77
C ASN A 10 -18.48 12.45 -2.23
N ALA A 11 -17.27 11.94 -2.49
CA ALA A 11 -16.79 11.65 -3.83
C ALA A 11 -17.34 10.30 -4.37
N VAL A 12 -17.42 9.28 -3.52
CA VAL A 12 -17.79 7.92 -3.91
C VAL A 12 -18.65 7.26 -2.82
N PRO A 13 -19.78 6.59 -3.16
CA PRO A 13 -20.51 5.79 -2.20
C PRO A 13 -19.62 4.71 -1.58
N CYS A 14 -19.35 4.81 -0.29
CA CYS A 14 -18.50 3.87 0.43
C CYS A 14 -19.02 3.59 1.84
N ARG A 15 -18.68 2.41 2.38
CA ARG A 15 -18.97 2.03 3.76
C ARG A 15 -17.65 1.84 4.49
N TRP A 16 -17.43 2.60 5.55
CA TRP A 16 -16.23 2.48 6.37
C TRP A 16 -16.31 1.24 7.26
N HIS A 17 -15.25 0.44 7.27
CA HIS A 17 -15.06 -0.69 8.17
C HIS A 17 -13.68 -0.56 8.82
N PHE A 18 -13.65 -0.32 10.14
CA PHE A 18 -12.42 -0.17 10.89
C PHE A 18 -12.12 -1.44 11.67
N ASN A 19 -10.82 -1.73 11.83
CA ASN A 19 -10.39 -2.82 12.69
C ASN A 19 -10.85 -2.53 14.14
N PRO A 20 -11.41 -3.54 14.84
CA PRO A 20 -11.75 -3.39 16.25
C PRO A 20 -10.50 -3.02 17.06
N PRO A 21 -10.60 -2.14 18.09
CA PRO A 21 -9.45 -1.76 18.92
C PRO A 21 -8.72 -2.95 19.55
N ALA A 22 -9.45 -4.04 19.81
CA ALA A 22 -8.93 -5.27 20.41
C ALA A 22 -8.37 -6.29 19.39
N ALA A 23 -8.42 -6.01 18.09
CA ALA A 23 -8.02 -6.95 17.03
C ALA A 23 -7.01 -6.32 16.05
N PRO A 24 -5.82 -5.89 16.53
CA PRO A 24 -4.80 -5.26 15.68
C PRO A 24 -4.29 -6.20 14.57
N HIS A 25 -4.35 -7.52 14.79
CA HIS A 25 -3.96 -8.54 13.82
C HIS A 25 -4.86 -8.59 12.57
N PHE A 26 -6.06 -7.99 12.59
CA PHE A 26 -6.91 -7.87 11.40
C PHE A 26 -6.28 -6.98 10.32
N GLY A 27 -5.19 -6.26 10.64
CA GLY A 27 -4.40 -5.50 9.70
C GLY A 27 -3.30 -6.27 8.96
N GLY A 28 -3.07 -7.55 9.26
CA GLY A 28 -1.85 -8.26 8.86
C GLY A 28 -1.53 -8.21 7.36
N LEU A 29 -2.54 -8.28 6.49
CA LEU A 29 -2.33 -8.25 5.03
C LEU A 29 -1.83 -6.88 4.54
N TRP A 30 -2.44 -5.78 4.99
CA TRP A 30 -2.01 -4.44 4.58
C TRP A 30 -0.64 -4.10 5.20
N GLU A 31 -0.39 -4.54 6.44
CA GLU A 31 0.91 -4.38 7.09
C GLU A 31 2.01 -5.13 6.34
N ALA A 32 1.73 -6.36 5.89
CA ALA A 32 2.64 -7.15 5.06
C ALA A 32 2.92 -6.47 3.72
N ALA A 33 1.89 -5.92 3.05
CA ALA A 33 2.05 -5.17 1.81
C ALA A 33 2.94 -3.92 2.00
N VAL A 34 2.69 -3.13 3.04
CA VAL A 34 3.52 -1.95 3.38
C VAL A 34 4.95 -2.35 3.71
N LYS A 35 5.16 -3.44 4.43
CA LYS A 35 6.49 -3.97 4.74
C LYS A 35 7.24 -4.42 3.48
N SER A 36 6.55 -5.10 2.57
CA SER A 36 7.11 -5.53 1.28
C SER A 36 7.54 -4.33 0.43
N MET A 37 6.64 -3.34 0.28
CA MET A 37 6.92 -2.08 -0.43
C MET A 37 8.18 -1.40 0.08
N LYS A 38 8.27 -1.16 1.40
CA LYS A 38 9.43 -0.53 2.04
C LYS A 38 10.72 -1.33 1.81
N THR A 39 10.62 -2.66 1.82
CA THR A 39 11.77 -3.54 1.61
C THR A 39 12.30 -3.44 0.18
N HIS A 40 11.42 -3.51 -0.82
CA HIS A 40 11.80 -3.35 -2.22
C HIS A 40 12.34 -1.95 -2.50
N PHE A 41 11.69 -0.91 -1.97
CA PHE A 41 12.11 0.47 -2.14
C PHE A 41 13.53 0.72 -1.60
N LYS A 42 13.82 0.26 -0.38
CA LYS A 42 15.18 0.36 0.21
C LYS A 42 16.24 -0.38 -0.61
N ARG A 43 15.90 -1.56 -1.16
CA ARG A 43 16.82 -2.35 -1.99
C ARG A 43 17.14 -1.70 -3.33
N VAL A 44 16.15 -1.05 -3.95
CA VAL A 44 16.31 -0.42 -5.27
C VAL A 44 17.10 0.88 -5.17
N ILE A 45 16.88 1.68 -4.12
CA ILE A 45 17.47 3.02 -4.00
C ILE A 45 18.88 2.98 -3.39
N GLY A 46 19.12 2.09 -2.42
CA GLY A 46 20.37 2.08 -1.68
C GLY A 46 20.63 3.42 -0.98
N THR A 47 21.75 4.07 -1.31
CA THR A 47 22.18 5.37 -0.75
C THR A 47 21.99 6.54 -1.73
N GLN A 48 21.25 6.34 -2.83
CA GLN A 48 21.09 7.37 -3.86
C GLN A 48 20.13 8.48 -3.39
N LEU A 49 20.46 9.73 -3.72
CA LEU A 49 19.54 10.85 -3.60
C LEU A 49 18.74 10.93 -4.90
N LEU A 50 17.43 10.73 -4.78
CA LEU A 50 16.52 10.76 -5.92
C LEU A 50 15.82 12.10 -6.03
N THR A 51 15.61 12.53 -7.26
CA THR A 51 14.61 13.55 -7.57
C THR A 51 13.20 13.00 -7.35
N PHE A 52 12.23 13.90 -7.26
CA PHE A 52 10.82 13.53 -7.10
C PHE A 52 10.32 12.60 -8.22
N GLU A 53 10.72 12.86 -9.47
CA GLU A 53 10.33 12.07 -10.64
C GLU A 53 10.89 10.65 -10.60
N GLU A 54 12.16 10.50 -10.21
CA GLU A 54 12.80 9.20 -10.06
C GLU A 54 12.15 8.39 -8.93
N MET A 55 11.82 9.04 -7.82
CA MET A 55 11.10 8.42 -6.70
C MET A 55 9.72 7.91 -7.13
N CYS A 56 8.95 8.73 -7.85
CA CYS A 56 7.64 8.34 -8.40
C CYS A 56 7.76 7.13 -9.32
N THR A 57 8.72 7.15 -10.25
CA THR A 57 8.96 6.06 -11.20
C THR A 57 9.30 4.75 -10.48
N ILE A 58 10.20 4.79 -9.49
CA ILE A 58 10.58 3.60 -8.71
C ILE A 58 9.38 3.05 -7.94
N THR A 59 8.59 3.93 -7.34
CA THR A 59 7.39 3.57 -6.57
C THR A 59 6.37 2.86 -7.46
N GLN A 60 6.09 3.37 -8.66
CA GLN A 60 5.18 2.75 -9.64
C GLN A 60 5.65 1.37 -10.10
N ARG A 61 6.96 1.18 -10.29
CA ARG A 61 7.53 -0.12 -10.67
C ARG A 61 7.36 -1.15 -9.56
N ILE A 62 7.61 -0.76 -8.30
CA ILE A 62 7.43 -1.65 -7.16
C ILE A 62 5.94 -1.97 -6.96
N GLU A 63 5.06 -0.98 -7.08
CA GLU A 63 3.61 -1.18 -7.03
C GLU A 63 3.16 -2.21 -8.07
N SER A 64 3.63 -2.09 -9.31
CA SER A 64 3.33 -3.04 -10.38
C SER A 64 3.74 -4.46 -9.97
N ILE A 65 4.97 -4.65 -9.47
CA ILE A 65 5.47 -5.95 -9.01
C ILE A 65 4.60 -6.52 -7.88
N LEU A 66 4.22 -5.70 -6.90
CA LEU A 66 3.36 -6.11 -5.80
C LEU A 66 1.97 -6.51 -6.27
N ASN A 67 1.41 -5.78 -7.25
CA ASN A 67 0.11 -6.11 -7.83
C ASN A 67 0.15 -7.45 -8.56
N TYR A 68 1.19 -7.71 -9.35
CA TYR A 68 1.36 -9.01 -10.00
C TYR A 68 1.52 -10.15 -8.98
N LEU A 69 2.28 -9.94 -7.90
CA LEU A 69 2.43 -10.91 -6.82
C LEU A 69 1.10 -11.20 -6.12
N LEU A 70 0.30 -10.17 -5.82
CA LEU A 70 -1.02 -10.31 -5.21
C LEU A 70 -1.97 -11.08 -6.12
N ILE A 71 -2.03 -10.71 -7.40
CA ILE A 71 -2.82 -11.39 -8.42
C ILE A 71 -2.44 -12.87 -8.46
N ILE A 72 -1.16 -13.21 -8.62
CA ILE A 72 -0.70 -14.60 -8.64
C ILE A 72 -1.12 -15.34 -7.36
N ILE A 73 -0.95 -14.77 -6.17
CA ILE A 73 -1.37 -15.44 -4.93
C ILE A 73 -2.87 -15.77 -4.91
N LEU A 74 -3.72 -14.89 -5.47
CA LEU A 74 -5.18 -15.10 -5.55
C LEU A 74 -5.59 -16.12 -6.62
N TYR A 75 -4.82 -16.29 -7.70
CA TYR A 75 -5.13 -17.27 -8.75
C TYR A 75 -4.63 -18.69 -8.42
N TYR A 76 -3.65 -18.81 -7.51
CA TYR A 76 -3.03 -20.08 -7.14
C TYR A 76 -3.41 -20.55 -5.71
N ASN A 77 -4.35 -19.88 -5.04
CA ASN A 77 -5.07 -20.35 -3.85
C ASN A 77 -6.54 -20.58 -4.20
#